data_AF-A0A4Q3EIA4-F1
#
_entry.id   AF-A0A4Q3EIA4-F1
#
_cell.length_a   1.000
_cell.length_b   1.000
_cell.length_c   1.000
_cell.angle_alpha   90.00
_cell.angle_beta   90.00
_cell.angle_gamma   90.00
#
_symmetry.space_group_name_H-M   'P 1'
#
loop_
_entity.id
_entity.type
_entity.pdbx_description
1 polymer ?
#
loop_
_entity_poly.entity_id
_entity_poly.type
_entity_poly.pdbx_seq_one_letter_code
_entity_poly.pdbx_strand_id
1 'polypeptide(L)'
;GRIFTAEGCISNNGTKSTPALSADLFGDWREEVMFRTTDNQNLRIYTTTIPTKHKIYTLMHDPQYRLSIAWQNVGYNQPPHTGFYLGSDMKTLPKPNITLVKTASAPKK
;
A
#
# COMPACT_ATOMS: atom_id res chain seq x y z
N GLY A 1 14.90 3.50 16.74
CA GLY A 1 16.05 3.16 15.88
C GLY A 1 15.58 2.92 14.45
N ARG A 2 16.48 2.96 13.46
CA ARG A 2 16.16 2.63 12.06
C ARG A 2 15.98 1.12 11.90
N ILE A 3 14.92 0.69 11.21
CA ILE A 3 14.59 -0.74 11.02
C ILE A 3 14.77 -1.23 9.58
N PHE A 4 14.87 -0.30 8.61
CA PHE A 4 15.02 -0.62 7.19
C PHE A 4 15.70 0.54 6.44
N THR A 5 16.54 0.20 5.45
CA THR A 5 17.14 1.12 4.48
C THR A 5 17.04 0.47 3.09
N ALA A 6 16.42 1.15 2.12
CA ALA A 6 16.33 0.67 0.74
C ALA A 6 17.62 1.03 -0.04
N GLU A 7 18.65 0.20 0.04
CA GLU A 7 19.93 0.44 -0.62
C GLU A 7 19.81 0.51 -2.16
N GLY A 8 20.46 1.49 -2.77
CA GLY A 8 20.39 1.74 -4.22
C GLY A 8 19.06 2.33 -4.71
N CYS A 9 18.17 2.72 -3.78
CA CYS A 9 16.93 3.42 -4.07
C CYS A 9 16.96 4.87 -3.55
N ILE A 10 16.16 5.73 -4.17
CA ILE A 10 15.98 7.12 -3.73
C ILE A 10 14.50 7.50 -3.69
N SER A 11 14.21 8.48 -2.83
CA SER A 11 12.88 9.07 -2.72
C SER A 11 12.57 10.04 -3.87
N ASN A 12 11.30 10.43 -3.94
CA ASN A 12 10.75 11.36 -4.92
C ASN A 12 10.49 12.74 -4.29
N ASN A 13 10.21 13.72 -5.15
CA ASN A 13 9.65 15.02 -4.76
C ASN A 13 10.54 15.85 -3.82
N GLY A 14 11.86 15.73 -3.95
CA GLY A 14 12.85 16.56 -3.26
C GLY A 14 12.76 16.44 -1.73
N THR A 15 12.56 17.57 -1.05
CA THR A 15 12.45 17.61 0.43
C THR A 15 11.21 16.89 0.96
N LYS A 16 10.20 16.62 0.12
CA LYS A 16 9.05 15.79 0.51
C LYS A 16 9.42 14.32 0.68
N SER A 17 10.45 13.86 -0.04
CA SER A 17 11.06 12.54 0.13
C SER A 17 10.04 11.39 0.19
N THR A 18 9.07 11.40 -0.71
CA THR A 18 8.00 10.39 -0.77
C THR A 18 8.47 9.12 -1.48
N PRO A 19 7.89 7.94 -1.16
CA PRO A 19 8.06 6.77 -2.01
C PRO A 19 7.40 7.00 -3.39
N ALA A 20 7.62 6.06 -4.32
CA ALA A 20 6.82 5.99 -5.54
C ALA A 20 5.38 5.55 -5.22
N LEU A 21 5.24 4.60 -4.28
CA LEU A 21 3.96 4.14 -3.74
C LEU A 21 4.20 3.47 -2.37
N SER A 22 3.27 3.64 -1.43
CA SER A 22 3.16 2.83 -0.21
C SER A 22 1.76 2.24 -0.16
N ALA A 23 1.64 0.91 -0.23
CA ALA A 23 0.35 0.22 -0.30
C ALA A 23 0.49 -1.27 0.06
N ASP A 24 -0.54 -1.88 0.66
CA ASP A 24 -0.74 -3.34 0.62
C ASP A 24 -1.08 -3.74 -0.84
N LEU A 25 -0.10 -4.27 -1.57
CA LEU A 25 -0.25 -4.68 -2.95
C LEU A 25 -0.42 -6.19 -3.06
N PHE A 26 0.24 -6.94 -2.18
CA PHE A 26 0.24 -8.39 -2.18
C PHE A 26 0.70 -8.95 -0.84
N GLY A 27 0.36 -10.21 -0.56
CA GLY A 27 0.74 -10.88 0.68
C GLY A 27 -0.36 -10.77 1.73
N ASP A 28 0.00 -10.34 2.94
CA ASP A 28 -0.97 -10.06 4.00
C ASP A 28 -1.24 -8.55 4.13
N TRP A 29 -1.76 -8.10 5.27
CA TRP A 29 -2.21 -6.71 5.47
C TRP A 29 -1.08 -5.67 5.56
N ARG A 30 0.18 -6.08 5.71
CA ARG A 30 1.30 -5.15 5.88
C ARG A 30 1.60 -4.48 4.54
N GLU A 31 1.97 -3.21 4.59
CA GLU A 31 2.15 -2.42 3.37
C GLU A 31 3.52 -2.68 2.72
N GLU A 32 3.51 -2.82 1.39
CA GLU A 32 4.71 -2.69 0.58
C GLU A 32 5.10 -1.22 0.42
N VAL A 33 6.39 -1.00 0.19
CA VAL A 33 6.90 0.32 -0.24
C VAL A 33 7.67 0.16 -1.55
N MET A 34 7.33 1.01 -2.51
CA MET A 34 7.95 1.06 -3.83
C MET A 34 8.85 2.29 -3.95
N PHE A 35 10.08 2.09 -4.39
CA PHE A 35 11.03 3.16 -4.70
C PHE A 35 11.63 2.99 -6.09
N ARG A 36 12.06 4.10 -6.69
CA ARG A 36 12.89 4.08 -7.90
C ARG A 36 14.35 3.81 -7.53
N THR A 37 15.07 3.12 -8.41
CA THR A 37 16.53 3.05 -8.33
C THR A 37 17.16 4.41 -8.59
N THR A 38 18.40 4.60 -8.14
CA THR A 38 19.15 5.86 -8.32
C THR A 38 19.25 6.31 -9.78
N ASP A 39 19.29 5.37 -10.71
CA ASP A 39 19.37 5.56 -12.16
C ASP A 39 18.00 5.67 -12.87
N ASN A 40 16.90 5.57 -12.12
CA ASN A 40 15.52 5.55 -12.63
C ASN A 40 15.17 4.42 -13.60
N GLN A 41 16.00 3.38 -13.73
CA GLN A 41 15.74 2.30 -14.68
C GLN A 41 14.78 1.25 -14.14
N ASN A 42 14.61 1.17 -12.82
CA ASN A 42 13.82 0.13 -12.18
C ASN A 42 12.98 0.68 -11.03
N LEU A 43 11.85 0.02 -10.78
CA LEU A 43 11.08 0.14 -9.55
C LEU A 43 11.35 -1.09 -8.68
N ARG A 44 11.69 -0.87 -7.41
CA ARG A 44 11.86 -1.94 -6.42
C ARG A 44 10.73 -1.87 -5.42
N ILE A 45 10.00 -2.97 -5.30
CA ILE A 45 8.92 -3.14 -4.33
C ILE A 45 9.48 -3.96 -3.17
N TYR A 46 9.39 -3.42 -1.97
CA TYR A 46 9.82 -4.08 -0.73
C TYR A 46 8.59 -4.54 0.04
N THR A 47 8.57 -5.82 0.41
CA THR A 47 7.58 -6.41 1.32
C THR A 47 8.27 -6.85 2.60
N THR A 48 7.51 -6.95 3.69
CA THR A 48 8.05 -7.28 5.01
C THR A 48 8.11 -8.79 5.27
N THR A 49 9.27 -9.24 5.75
CA THR A 49 9.50 -10.63 6.16
C THR A 49 9.28 -10.87 7.65
N ILE A 50 8.88 -9.83 8.41
CA ILE A 50 8.69 -9.93 9.87
C ILE A 50 7.38 -10.67 10.15
N PRO A 51 7.40 -11.87 10.74
CA PRO A 51 6.19 -12.68 10.93
C PRO A 51 5.17 -11.98 11.85
N THR A 52 3.89 -12.17 11.54
CA THR A 52 2.77 -11.65 12.34
C THR A 52 1.79 -12.75 12.74
N LYS A 53 1.17 -12.60 13.90
CA LYS A 53 0.07 -13.46 14.37
C LYS A 53 -1.30 -12.92 13.96
N HIS A 54 -1.36 -11.70 13.41
CA HIS A 54 -2.60 -11.02 13.08
C HIS A 54 -3.02 -11.32 11.63
N LYS A 55 -4.24 -11.82 11.46
CA LYS A 55 -4.86 -12.01 10.16
C LYS A 55 -5.91 -10.92 9.96
N ILE A 56 -5.62 -10.00 9.05
CA ILE A 56 -6.47 -8.87 8.69
C ILE A 56 -6.76 -9.01 7.19
N TYR A 57 -7.96 -8.62 6.75
CA TYR A 57 -8.26 -8.55 5.31
C TYR A 57 -7.28 -7.60 4.63
N THR A 58 -6.94 -7.86 3.37
CA THR A 58 -6.14 -6.90 2.59
C THR A 58 -6.73 -5.50 2.72
N LEU A 59 -5.88 -4.53 2.99
CA LEU A 59 -6.27 -3.14 3.15
C LEU A 59 -6.83 -2.59 1.84
N MET A 60 -6.52 -3.20 0.69
CA MET A 60 -7.13 -2.85 -0.61
C MET A 60 -8.61 -3.19 -0.71
N HIS A 61 -9.17 -3.95 0.23
CA HIS A 61 -10.60 -4.18 0.37
C HIS A 61 -11.27 -3.26 1.41
N ASP A 62 -10.50 -2.45 2.14
CA ASP A 62 -11.06 -1.35 2.94
C ASP A 62 -11.34 -0.14 2.02
N PRO A 63 -12.58 0.37 1.98
CA PRO A 63 -12.97 1.40 1.02
C PRO A 63 -12.21 2.72 1.21
N GLN A 64 -11.90 3.09 2.45
CA GLN A 64 -11.17 4.33 2.74
C GLN A 64 -9.71 4.19 2.35
N TYR A 65 -9.05 3.12 2.79
CA TYR A 65 -7.66 2.84 2.43
C TYR A 65 -7.49 2.72 0.91
N ARG A 66 -8.36 1.96 0.24
CA ARG A 66 -8.32 1.76 -1.21
C ARG A 66 -8.49 3.08 -1.98
N LEU A 67 -9.34 3.98 -1.50
CA LEU A 67 -9.49 5.33 -2.04
C LEU A 67 -8.22 6.15 -1.80
N SER A 68 -7.61 6.04 -0.62
CA SER A 68 -6.34 6.70 -0.32
C SER A 68 -5.21 6.30 -1.25
N ILE A 69 -5.10 5.02 -1.60
CA ILE A 69 -4.12 4.58 -2.59
C ILE A 69 -4.38 5.23 -3.96
N ALA A 70 -5.65 5.43 -4.33
CA ALA A 70 -6.00 6.05 -5.61
C ALA A 70 -5.61 7.54 -5.69
N TRP A 71 -5.63 8.28 -4.58
CA TRP A 71 -5.23 9.69 -4.56
C TRP A 71 -3.82 9.95 -4.03
N GLN A 72 -3.06 8.92 -3.59
CA GLN A 72 -1.74 9.09 -2.98
C GLN A 72 -0.77 9.91 -3.85
N ASN A 73 -0.90 9.87 -5.18
CA ASN A 73 -0.06 10.62 -6.11
C ASN A 73 -0.43 12.12 -6.25
N VAL A 74 -1.52 12.57 -5.64
CA VAL A 74 -2.10 13.90 -5.84
C VAL A 74 -1.45 14.91 -4.87
N GLY A 75 -1.03 16.05 -5.41
CA GLY A 75 -0.50 17.16 -4.62
C GLY A 75 0.75 16.76 -3.83
N TYR A 76 0.73 16.99 -2.51
CA TYR A 76 1.74 16.45 -1.61
C TYR A 76 1.26 15.12 -1.05
N ASN A 77 1.84 14.03 -1.56
CA ASN A 77 1.44 12.67 -1.24
C ASN A 77 1.23 12.49 0.27
N GLN A 78 0.02 12.08 0.67
CA GLN A 78 -0.32 11.76 2.06
C GLN A 78 -0.38 10.24 2.24
N PRO A 79 -0.03 9.72 3.44
CA PRO A 79 -0.17 8.31 3.73
C PRO A 79 -1.65 7.87 3.72
N PRO A 80 -1.94 6.61 3.38
CA PRO A 80 -3.29 6.07 3.47
C PRO A 80 -3.70 5.83 4.92
N HIS A 81 -5.01 5.85 5.15
CA HIS A 81 -5.61 5.50 6.44
C HIS A 81 -6.72 4.47 6.24
N THR A 82 -6.88 3.57 7.20
CA THR A 82 -7.99 2.61 7.22
C THR A 82 -9.29 3.28 7.64
N GLY A 83 -10.43 2.76 7.15
CA GLY A 83 -11.77 3.17 7.56
C GLY A 83 -12.17 2.70 8.97
N PHE A 84 -11.30 1.91 9.61
CA PHE A 84 -11.47 1.38 10.96
C PHE A 84 -10.20 1.60 11.78
N TYR A 85 -10.31 1.50 13.11
CA TYR A 85 -9.16 1.57 14.01
C TYR A 85 -8.29 0.32 13.90
N LEU A 86 -7.04 0.49 13.47
CA LEU A 86 -6.02 -0.55 13.39
C LEU A 86 -4.93 -0.26 14.43
N GLY A 87 -4.98 -0.97 15.56
CA GLY A 87 -4.11 -0.70 16.71
C GLY A 87 -4.09 -1.83 17.74
N SER A 88 -3.39 -1.63 18.85
CA SER A 88 -3.09 -2.66 19.86
C SER A 88 -4.32 -3.31 20.50
N ASP A 89 -5.38 -2.53 20.68
CA ASP A 89 -6.63 -2.88 21.36
C ASP A 89 -7.82 -2.91 20.39
N MET A 90 -7.56 -3.11 19.10
CA MET A 90 -8.62 -3.20 18.09
C MET A 90 -9.58 -4.37 18.39
N LYS A 91 -10.87 -4.13 18.19
CA LYS A 91 -11.89 -5.18 18.18
C LYS A 91 -11.77 -6.01 16.90
N THR A 92 -12.51 -7.12 16.84
CA THR A 92 -12.65 -7.90 15.60
C THR A 92 -13.08 -6.99 14.45
N LEU A 93 -12.26 -6.97 13.40
CA LEU A 93 -12.50 -6.12 12.24
C LEU A 93 -13.69 -6.63 11.44
N PRO A 94 -14.55 -5.73 10.91
CA PRO A 94 -15.69 -6.15 10.11
C PRO A 94 -15.22 -6.79 8.80
N LYS A 95 -15.99 -7.76 8.31
CA LYS A 95 -15.79 -8.28 6.96
C LYS A 95 -16.08 -7.15 5.96
N PRO A 96 -15.21 -6.90 4.96
CA PRO A 96 -15.47 -5.91 3.93
C PRO A 96 -16.80 -6.17 3.20
N ASN A 97 -17.65 -5.15 3.14
CA ASN A 97 -18.91 -5.18 2.39
C ASN A 97 -18.66 -4.69 0.96
N ILE A 98 -18.06 -5.55 0.13
CA ILE A 98 -17.70 -5.23 -1.24
C ILE A 98 -18.27 -6.25 -2.22
N THR A 99 -18.48 -5.81 -3.45
CA THR A 99 -18.78 -6.69 -4.59
C THR A 99 -17.65 -6.61 -5.59
N LEU A 100 -17.30 -7.75 -6.19
CA LEU A 100 -16.27 -7.78 -7.23
C LEU A 100 -16.87 -7.29 -8.54
N VAL A 101 -16.23 -6.31 -9.15
CA VAL A 101 -16.59 -5.85 -10.50
C VAL A 101 -16.21 -6.96 -11.48
N LYS A 102 -17.21 -7.55 -12.13
CA LYS A 102 -16.97 -8.47 -13.25
C LYS A 102 -16.44 -7.65 -14.42
N THR A 103 -15.26 -8.00 -14.93
CA THR A 103 -14.76 -7.41 -16.18
C THR A 103 -15.73 -7.76 -17.30
N ALA A 104 -16.22 -6.75 -18.04
CA ALA A 104 -16.92 -7.01 -19.29
C ALA A 104 -15.97 -7.80 -20.21
N SER A 105 -16.42 -8.91 -20.79
CA SER A 105 -15.63 -9.64 -21.79
C SER A 105 -15.20 -8.66 -22.87
N ALA A 106 -13.90 -8.57 -23.13
CA ALA A 106 -13.38 -7.75 -24.22
C ALA A 106 -14.16 -8.05 -25.51
N PRO A 107 -14.51 -7.04 -26.32
CA PRO A 107 -15.20 -7.28 -27.58
C PRO A 107 -14.38 -8.27 -28.42
N LYS A 108 -15.03 -9.34 -28.89
CA LYS A 108 -14.42 -10.26 -29.85
C LYS A 108 -14.06 -9.44 -31.08
N LYS A 109 -12.77 -9.42 -31.44
CA LYS A 109 -12.32 -8.95 -32.76
C LYS A 109 -12.86 -9.86 -33.85
#